data_AF-A0A2A2E5E8-F1
#
_entry.id   AF-A0A2A2E5E8-F1
#
_cell.length_a   1.000
_cell.length_b   1.000
_cell.length_c   1.000
_cell.angle_alpha   90.00
_cell.angle_beta   90.00
_cell.angle_gamma   90.00
#
_symmetry.space_group_name_H-M   'P 1'
#
loop_
_entity.id
_entity.type
_entity.pdbx_description
1 polymer ?
#
loop_
_entity_poly.entity_id
_entity_poly.type
_entity_poly.pdbx_seq_one_letter_code
_entity_poly.pdbx_strand_id
1 'polypeptide(L)'
;MRSECVHTQPVAFHRCNDGAHHLFNVQPDVPAHAALECACLLLDAAEELAVQATSTGSEQLGYACGYLIEMARAAMQACLEGDMGLMR
;
A
#
# COMPACT_ATOMS: atom_id res chain seq x y z
N MET A 1 -12.30 23.75 38.76
CA MET A 1 -11.75 23.46 37.42
C MET A 1 -12.52 22.28 36.87
N ARG A 2 -13.31 22.47 35.80
CA ARG A 2 -14.08 21.39 35.16
C ARG A 2 -13.16 20.71 34.14
N SER A 3 -12.88 19.42 34.32
CA SER A 3 -12.14 18.63 33.33
C SER A 3 -13.03 18.46 32.09
N GLU A 4 -12.58 18.97 30.95
CA GLU A 4 -13.23 18.73 29.67
C GLU A 4 -13.01 17.27 29.27
N CYS A 5 -14.11 16.54 29.06
CA CYS A 5 -14.07 15.16 28.60
C CYS A 5 -13.72 15.18 27.10
N VAL A 6 -12.50 14.78 26.76
CA VAL A 6 -12.07 14.66 25.37
C VAL A 6 -12.78 13.44 24.76
N HIS A 7 -13.81 13.69 23.96
CA HIS A 7 -14.53 12.66 23.24
C HIS A 7 -13.89 12.41 21.87
N THR A 8 -13.46 11.18 21.61
CA THR A 8 -13.05 10.74 20.27
C THR A 8 -14.28 10.67 19.38
N GLN A 9 -14.25 11.30 18.20
CA GLN A 9 -15.34 11.16 17.25
C GLN A 9 -15.31 9.77 16.58
N PRO A 10 -16.47 9.11 16.40
CA PRO A 10 -16.54 7.88 15.64
C PRO A 10 -16.22 8.17 14.16
N VAL A 11 -15.19 7.53 13.63
CA VAL A 11 -14.90 7.54 12.20
C VAL A 11 -15.45 6.26 11.60
N ALA A 12 -16.27 6.36 10.56
CA ALA A 12 -16.74 5.19 9.84
C ALA A 12 -15.56 4.53 9.11
N PHE A 13 -15.33 3.24 9.38
CA PHE A 13 -14.40 2.46 8.57
C PHE A 13 -14.93 2.43 7.14
N HIS A 14 -14.12 2.91 6.20
CA HIS A 14 -14.46 2.84 4.78
C HIS A 14 -14.32 1.39 4.31
N ARG A 15 -15.04 1.02 3.25
CA ARG A 15 -14.82 -0.30 2.64
C ARG A 15 -13.39 -0.33 2.11
N CYS A 16 -12.59 -1.21 2.69
CA CYS A 16 -11.27 -1.56 2.18
C CYS A 16 -11.41 -1.93 0.69
N ASN A 17 -10.67 -1.25 -0.19
CA ASN A 17 -10.61 -1.52 -1.63
C ASN A 17 -11.87 -1.14 -2.45
N ASP A 18 -12.50 0.01 -2.19
CA ASP A 18 -13.60 0.54 -3.03
C ASP A 18 -13.13 1.21 -4.34
N GLY A 19 -11.82 1.16 -4.62
CA GLY A 19 -11.19 1.77 -5.79
C GLY A 19 -10.98 3.29 -5.67
N ALA A 20 -11.67 3.96 -4.75
CA ALA A 20 -11.46 5.38 -4.43
C ALA A 20 -10.41 5.57 -3.32
N HIS A 21 -10.26 4.56 -2.44
CA HIS A 21 -9.26 4.53 -1.38
C HIS A 21 -8.34 3.33 -1.55
N HIS A 22 -7.09 3.60 -1.94
CA HIS A 22 -6.04 2.60 -2.00
C HIS A 22 -5.73 2.08 -0.58
N LEU A 23 -5.68 0.75 -0.42
CA LEU A 23 -5.33 0.11 0.86
C LEU A 23 -3.96 0.53 1.38
N PHE A 24 -3.08 0.88 0.45
CA PHE A 24 -1.75 1.37 0.71
C PHE A 24 -1.62 2.76 0.13
N ASN A 25 -1.10 3.67 0.94
CA ASN A 25 -0.80 5.02 0.52
C ASN A 25 0.67 5.29 0.83
N VAL A 26 1.42 5.80 -0.15
CA VAL A 26 2.80 6.23 0.09
C VAL A 26 2.74 7.61 0.73
N GLN A 27 3.68 7.89 1.63
CA GLN A 27 3.77 9.23 2.21
C GLN A 27 4.02 10.26 1.11
N PRO A 28 3.41 11.45 1.20
CA PRO A 28 3.74 12.54 0.29
C PRO A 28 5.24 12.87 0.36
N ASP A 29 5.77 13.44 -0.71
CA ASP A 29 7.17 13.88 -0.83
C ASP A 29 8.23 12.77 -0.82
N VAL A 30 7.84 11.50 -0.94
CA VAL A 30 8.80 10.42 -1.22
C VAL A 30 9.35 10.60 -2.64
N PRO A 31 10.68 10.64 -2.84
CA PRO A 31 11.26 10.74 -4.17
C PRO A 31 10.83 9.56 -5.05
N ALA A 32 10.43 9.85 -6.29
CA ALA A 32 9.93 8.83 -7.23
C ALA A 32 10.91 7.66 -7.40
N HIS A 33 12.23 7.93 -7.42
CA HIS A 33 13.25 6.88 -7.46
C HIS A 33 13.17 5.93 -6.26
N ALA A 34 13.08 6.48 -5.04
CA ALA A 34 13.01 5.67 -3.83
C ALA A 34 11.70 4.87 -3.77
N ALA A 35 10.59 5.43 -4.26
CA ALA A 35 9.33 4.71 -4.36
C ALA A 35 9.39 3.57 -5.40
N LEU A 36 10.05 3.78 -6.53
CA LEU A 36 10.27 2.75 -7.55
C LEU A 36 11.21 1.64 -7.06
N GLU A 37 12.30 1.99 -6.37
CA GLU A 37 13.19 1.01 -5.73
C GLU A 37 12.42 0.15 -4.73
N CYS A 38 11.58 0.76 -3.89
CA CYS A 38 10.70 0.03 -2.99
C CYS A 38 9.74 -0.90 -3.76
N ALA A 39 9.14 -0.43 -4.86
CA ALA A 39 8.25 -1.23 -5.67
C ALA A 39 8.96 -2.47 -6.25
N CYS A 40 10.19 -2.31 -6.75
CA CYS A 40 11.00 -3.43 -7.24
C CYS A 40 11.26 -4.47 -6.13
N LEU A 41 11.71 -4.03 -4.95
CA LEU A 41 11.97 -4.93 -3.82
C LEU A 41 10.71 -5.70 -3.38
N LEU A 42 9.55 -5.04 -3.39
CA LEU A 42 8.27 -5.68 -3.07
C LEU A 42 7.88 -6.73 -4.11
N LEU A 43 8.11 -6.45 -5.39
CA LEU A 43 7.81 -7.38 -6.50
C LEU A 43 8.75 -8.59 -6.50
N ASP A 44 10.04 -8.38 -6.25
CA ASP A 44 11.02 -9.47 -6.13
C ASP A 44 10.62 -10.43 -4.99
N ALA A 45 10.26 -9.89 -3.83
CA ALA A 45 9.77 -10.68 -2.71
C ALA A 45 8.43 -11.38 -3.02
N ALA A 46 7.53 -10.73 -3.76
CA ALA A 46 6.27 -11.34 -4.18
C ALA A 46 6.49 -12.52 -5.14
N GLU A 47 7.48 -12.44 -6.03
CA GLU A 47 7.85 -13.52 -6.95
C GLU A 47 8.37 -14.74 -6.19
N GLU A 48 9.29 -14.54 -5.23
CA GLU A 48 9.79 -15.62 -4.39
C GLU A 48 8.66 -16.31 -3.61
N LEU A 49 7.74 -15.53 -3.04
CA LEU A 49 6.58 -16.06 -2.33
C LEU A 49 5.61 -16.80 -3.25
N ALA A 50 5.42 -16.35 -4.49
CA ALA A 50 4.54 -17.02 -5.46
C ALA A 50 5.08 -18.42 -5.82
N VAL A 51 6.40 -18.54 -6.02
CA VAL A 51 7.06 -19.83 -6.26
C VAL A 51 6.87 -20.76 -5.07
N GLN A 52 7.09 -20.25 -3.85
CA GLN A 52 6.91 -21.03 -2.63
C GLN A 52 5.44 -21.43 -2.40
N ALA A 53 4.49 -20.53 -2.64
CA ALA A 53 3.05 -20.81 -2.54
C ALA A 53 2.62 -21.94 -3.47
N THR A 54 3.15 -21.95 -4.71
CA THR A 54 2.87 -23.02 -5.68
C THR A 54 3.42 -24.37 -5.21
N SER A 55 4.62 -24.37 -4.62
CA SER A 55 5.25 -25.61 -4.14
C SER A 55 4.60 -26.18 -2.87
N THR A 56 4.05 -25.32 -2.01
CA THR A 56 3.51 -25.70 -0.70
C THR A 56 1.98 -25.80 -0.69
N GLY A 57 1.29 -25.20 -1.68
CA GLY A 57 -0.16 -25.03 -1.67
C GLY A 57 -0.65 -24.08 -0.56
N SER A 58 0.24 -23.28 0.04
CA SER A 58 -0.11 -22.43 1.18
C SER A 58 -0.90 -21.20 0.74
N GLU A 59 -2.19 -21.15 1.12
CA GLU A 59 -3.04 -19.97 0.91
C GLU A 59 -2.47 -18.72 1.59
N GLN A 60 -1.83 -18.87 2.77
CA GLN A 60 -1.22 -17.77 3.49
C GLN A 60 -0.11 -17.09 2.68
N LEU A 61 0.71 -17.88 1.96
CA LEU A 61 1.74 -17.34 1.07
C LEU A 61 1.12 -16.67 -0.15
N GLY A 62 -0.01 -17.19 -0.66
CA GLY A 62 -0.80 -16.53 -1.68
C GLY A 62 -1.32 -15.16 -1.24
N TYR A 63 -1.86 -15.04 -0.03
CA TYR A 63 -2.28 -13.76 0.54
C TYR A 63 -1.11 -12.79 0.73
N ALA A 64 0.04 -13.28 1.23
CA ALA A 64 1.23 -12.47 1.40
C ALA A 64 1.76 -11.93 0.05
N CYS A 65 1.78 -12.78 -0.97
CA CYS A 65 2.14 -12.38 -2.34
C CYS A 65 1.21 -11.26 -2.86
N GLY A 66 -0.12 -11.45 -2.74
CA GLY A 66 -1.09 -10.43 -3.14
C GLY A 66 -0.93 -9.10 -2.39
N TYR A 67 -0.62 -9.16 -1.09
CA TYR A 67 -0.34 -7.97 -0.27
C TYR A 67 0.87 -7.18 -0.79
N LEU A 68 1.97 -7.87 -1.09
CA LEU A 68 3.19 -7.22 -1.62
C LEU A 68 2.96 -6.58 -2.98
N ILE A 69 2.18 -7.23 -3.85
CA ILE A 69 1.81 -6.69 -5.16
C ILE A 69 1.01 -5.40 -5.03
N GLU A 70 0.02 -5.36 -4.14
CA GLU A 70 -0.80 -4.16 -3.93
C GLU A 70 0.00 -3.02 -3.30
N MET A 71 0.99 -3.33 -2.45
CA MET A 71 1.95 -2.35 -1.93
C MET A 71 2.83 -1.76 -3.04
N ALA A 72 3.35 -2.61 -3.93
CA ALA A 72 4.15 -2.16 -5.07
C ALA A 72 3.32 -1.30 -6.04
N ARG A 73 2.05 -1.67 -6.25
CA ARG A 73 1.10 -0.90 -7.07
C ARG A 73 0.88 0.50 -6.50
N ALA A 74 0.64 0.62 -5.20
CA ALA A 74 0.48 1.92 -4.55
C ALA A 74 1.74 2.78 -4.67
N ALA A 75 2.93 2.18 -4.57
CA ALA A 75 4.18 2.91 -4.76
C ALA A 75 4.33 3.47 -6.19
N MET A 76 3.98 2.67 -7.20
CA MET A 76 3.97 3.15 -8.59
C MET A 76 2.89 4.23 -8.84
N GLN A 77 1.70 4.08 -8.24
CA GLN A 77 0.63 5.08 -8.35
C GLN A 77 1.05 6.43 -7.75
N ALA A 78 1.71 6.42 -6.59
CA ALA A 78 2.24 7.63 -5.97
C ALA A 78 3.25 8.37 -6.86
N CYS A 79 4.11 7.63 -7.59
CA CYS A 79 5.01 8.24 -8.57
C CYS A 79 4.25 8.93 -9.71
N LEU A 80 3.23 8.25 -10.26
CA LEU A 80 2.42 8.80 -11.36
C LEU A 80 1.62 10.04 -10.94
N GLU A 81 1.09 10.04 -9.72
CA GLU A 81 0.38 11.20 -9.15
C GLU A 81 1.33 12.36 -8.86
N GLY A 82 2.54 12.08 -8.35
CA GLY A 82 3.59 13.07 -8.15
C GLY A 82 4.02 13.76 -9.44
N ASP A 83 4.15 13.02 -10.54
CA ASP A 83 4.43 13.57 -11.88
C ASP A 83 3.30 14.47 -12.38
N MET A 84 2.03 14.12 -12.12
CA MET A 84 0.88 14.96 -12.48
C MET A 84 0.73 16.21 -11.59
N GLY A 85 1.26 16.20 -10.37
CA GLY A 85 1.31 17.35 -9.48
C GLY A 85 2.35 18.40 -9.90
N LEU A 86 3.44 17.98 -10.54
CA LEU A 86 4.51 18.88 -11.02
C LEU A 86 4.18 19.57 -12.36
N MET A 87 3.17 19.08 -13.09
CA MET A 87 2.72 19.61 -14.39
C MET A 87 1.62 20.70 -14.27
N ARG A 88 1.27 21.14 -13.06
CA ARG A 88 0.27 22.17 -12.78
C ARG A 88 0.87 23.50 -12.32
#